data_AF-A0A1E7FIP3-F1
#
_entry.id   AF-A0A1E7FIP3-F1
#
_cell.length_a   1.000
_cell.length_b   1.000
_cell.length_c   1.000
_cell.angle_alpha   90.00
_cell.angle_beta   90.00
_cell.angle_gamma   90.00
#
_symmetry.space_group_name_H-M   'P 1'
#
loop_
_entity.id
_entity.type
_entity.pdbx_description
1 polymer ?
#
loop_
_entity_poly.entity_id
_entity_poly.type
_entity_poly.pdbx_seq_one_letter_code
_entity_poly.pdbx_strand_id
1 'polypeptide(L)'
;MSTSISSLVTTAGYASSIDCPCIDVSSLFISAANCVVGNGNSINNLELLPTDGPGLGVSVYGSSTGNHASTCFPLMYGSGSCNQHDISVHPSCQVVDDDDNNLPISLPEFCYESFCYVDYNKCKDSKEIFRRTDQFGFLETDIYYSYSTCNSTANYYTEYVSTQAVKDKFITTTVPEFWYPVHYKISANGSHNDVSEQDYLNDTIPWEGWLMDYLDAIVDVSDISGLNYTHRSGGSAVVVTSSVYTASVYDIQAGLSCLSPSFFWITTERLQMTSFTTPLAIDKIMLYIKNPSSDKNKETGSLLANVLKFAKPFEPTLWLILLITMVLVSMMGVWFANKDGTRNKWWYKLRDEAFIEGTVYYRTTTLLSIFFDSFLASANDGFGQSVEFDMASTLSKKLLNFGFSFLILHVDDADFILLLSFFVVSRKDSSSDCCMA
;
A
#
# COMPACT_ATOMS: atom_id res chain seq x y z
N MET A 1 -56.12 4.23 -14.58
CA MET A 1 -55.92 4.84 -15.91
C MET A 1 -54.79 4.07 -16.58
N SER A 2 -55.14 3.08 -17.40
CA SER A 2 -54.20 2.24 -18.14
C SER A 2 -53.81 2.94 -19.44
N THR A 3 -52.59 3.47 -19.50
CA THR A 3 -52.01 3.97 -20.75
C THR A 3 -51.35 2.81 -21.47
N SER A 4 -52.04 2.27 -22.47
CA SER A 4 -51.49 1.38 -23.48
C SER A 4 -50.46 2.13 -24.32
N ILE A 5 -49.18 1.82 -24.13
CA ILE A 5 -48.09 2.28 -25.00
C ILE A 5 -48.01 1.28 -26.17
N SER A 6 -48.64 1.62 -27.28
CA SER A 6 -48.42 0.95 -28.56
C SER A 6 -47.14 1.52 -29.17
N SER A 7 -46.00 0.85 -28.96
CA SER A 7 -44.73 1.18 -29.60
C SER A 7 -44.79 0.78 -31.07
N LEU A 8 -44.91 1.76 -31.96
CA LEU A 8 -44.64 1.62 -33.39
C LEU A 8 -43.13 1.32 -33.55
N VAL A 9 -42.78 0.07 -33.83
CA VAL A 9 -41.41 -0.31 -34.25
C VAL A 9 -41.23 0.15 -35.69
N THR A 10 -40.83 1.39 -35.87
CA THR A 10 -40.28 1.87 -37.15
C THR A 10 -38.89 1.25 -37.30
N THR A 11 -38.74 0.28 -38.21
CA THR A 11 -37.45 -0.27 -38.66
C THR A 11 -36.68 0.79 -39.44
N ALA A 12 -36.22 1.84 -38.75
CA ALA A 12 -35.14 2.66 -39.24
C ALA A 12 -33.86 1.84 -39.08
N GLY A 13 -33.46 1.15 -40.15
CA GLY A 13 -32.15 0.49 -40.17
C GLY A 13 -31.09 1.54 -39.84
N TYR A 14 -30.44 1.40 -38.69
CA TYR A 14 -29.39 2.32 -38.29
C TYR A 14 -28.28 2.27 -39.35
N ALA A 15 -27.96 3.43 -39.92
CA ALA A 15 -26.88 3.53 -40.88
C ALA A 15 -25.57 3.20 -40.17
N SER A 16 -24.85 2.19 -40.66
CA SER A 16 -23.55 1.80 -40.14
C SER A 16 -22.56 2.98 -40.21
N SER A 17 -21.64 3.04 -39.26
CA SER A 17 -20.51 3.98 -39.27
C SER A 17 -19.77 3.92 -40.63
N ILE A 18 -19.49 5.07 -41.24
CA ILE A 18 -18.82 5.16 -42.54
C ILE A 18 -17.40 4.57 -42.47
N ASP A 19 -16.73 4.76 -41.34
CA ASP A 19 -15.34 4.34 -41.14
C ASP A 19 -15.21 2.84 -40.83
N CYS A 20 -16.29 2.19 -40.39
CA CYS A 20 -16.32 0.77 -40.05
C CYS A 20 -17.63 0.14 -40.55
N PRO A 21 -17.77 -0.08 -41.88
CA PRO A 21 -19.03 -0.52 -42.46
C PRO A 21 -19.31 -1.99 -42.14
N CYS A 22 -20.60 -2.31 -42.01
CA CYS A 22 -21.05 -3.70 -41.97
C CYS A 22 -20.73 -4.39 -43.31
N ILE A 23 -20.18 -5.61 -43.25
CA ILE A 23 -19.87 -6.42 -44.43
C ILE A 23 -20.86 -7.56 -44.60
N ASP A 24 -21.07 -7.98 -45.84
CA ASP A 24 -21.84 -9.17 -46.16
C ASP A 24 -20.96 -10.41 -46.08
N VAL A 25 -21.15 -11.22 -45.04
CA VAL A 25 -20.44 -12.49 -44.80
C VAL A 25 -21.24 -13.70 -45.29
N SER A 26 -22.40 -13.50 -45.91
CA SER A 26 -23.28 -14.61 -46.31
C SER A 26 -22.58 -15.60 -47.24
N SER A 27 -21.71 -15.12 -48.12
CA SER A 27 -20.90 -15.97 -49.02
C SER A 27 -19.91 -16.89 -48.27
N LEU A 28 -19.36 -16.44 -47.14
CA LEU A 28 -18.51 -17.25 -46.26
C LEU A 28 -19.31 -18.31 -45.52
N PHE A 29 -20.56 -17.99 -45.16
CA PHE A 29 -21.44 -18.96 -44.50
C PHE A 29 -22.00 -19.98 -45.49
N ILE A 30 -22.26 -19.60 -46.75
CA ILE A 30 -22.71 -20.52 -47.80
C ILE A 30 -21.67 -21.62 -48.05
N SER A 31 -20.38 -21.27 -48.09
CA SER A 31 -19.32 -22.27 -48.33
C SER A 31 -19.16 -23.27 -47.18
N ALA A 32 -19.63 -22.93 -45.98
CA ALA A 32 -19.55 -23.77 -44.79
C ALA A 32 -20.92 -24.32 -44.33
N ALA A 33 -22.01 -24.02 -45.05
CA ALA A 33 -23.36 -24.38 -44.67
C ALA A 33 -23.56 -25.91 -44.67
N ASN A 34 -23.57 -26.50 -43.48
CA ASN A 34 -23.75 -27.94 -43.25
C ASN A 34 -25.05 -28.27 -42.48
N CYS A 35 -25.90 -27.29 -42.19
CA CYS A 35 -27.19 -27.51 -41.56
C CYS A 35 -28.35 -27.24 -42.53
N VAL A 36 -29.27 -28.20 -42.60
CA VAL A 36 -30.59 -28.00 -43.20
C VAL A 36 -31.57 -27.84 -42.05
N VAL A 37 -32.20 -26.66 -41.94
CA VAL A 37 -33.31 -26.45 -41.02
C VAL A 37 -34.47 -27.32 -41.52
N GLY A 38 -34.64 -28.49 -40.92
CA GLY A 38 -35.67 -29.44 -41.35
C GLY A 38 -37.04 -29.06 -40.82
N ASN A 39 -38.06 -29.04 -41.69
CA ASN A 39 -39.50 -29.01 -41.34
C ASN A 39 -39.99 -30.31 -40.65
N GLY A 40 -39.14 -30.96 -39.86
CA GLY A 40 -39.39 -32.27 -39.27
C GLY A 40 -40.08 -32.17 -37.91
N ASN A 41 -41.41 -32.27 -37.92
CA ASN A 41 -42.27 -32.58 -36.78
C ASN A 41 -41.58 -33.38 -35.66
N SER A 42 -41.28 -32.70 -34.54
CA SER A 42 -41.49 -33.14 -33.15
C SER A 42 -40.44 -32.55 -32.18
N ILE A 43 -40.51 -31.25 -31.90
CA ILE A 43 -40.63 -30.70 -30.54
C ILE A 43 -41.57 -29.49 -30.68
N ASN A 44 -42.64 -29.47 -29.89
CA ASN A 44 -43.89 -28.82 -30.24
C ASN A 44 -43.85 -27.28 -30.15
N ASN A 45 -44.41 -26.64 -31.18
CA ASN A 45 -45.10 -25.35 -31.17
C ASN A 45 -44.31 -24.07 -30.86
N LEU A 46 -43.22 -23.82 -31.60
CA LEU A 46 -42.84 -22.44 -31.91
C LEU A 46 -43.11 -22.18 -33.40
N GLU A 47 -44.13 -21.36 -33.68
CA GLU A 47 -44.49 -20.89 -35.02
C GLU A 47 -43.41 -19.90 -35.52
N LEU A 48 -42.22 -20.43 -35.83
CA LEU A 48 -41.13 -19.69 -36.42
C LEU A 48 -41.42 -19.45 -37.91
N LEU A 49 -41.17 -18.21 -38.33
CA LEU A 49 -41.28 -17.72 -39.70
C LEU A 49 -40.70 -18.73 -40.72
N PRO A 50 -41.34 -18.92 -41.88
CA PRO A 50 -40.90 -19.89 -42.89
C PRO A 50 -39.60 -19.42 -43.54
N THR A 51 -38.47 -19.87 -43.00
CA THR A 51 -37.16 -19.77 -43.66
C THR A 51 -36.66 -21.17 -43.98
N ASP A 52 -37.29 -21.82 -44.96
CA ASP A 52 -36.76 -23.00 -45.63
C ASP A 52 -35.51 -22.58 -46.42
N GLY A 53 -34.36 -22.55 -45.77
CA GLY A 53 -33.09 -22.13 -46.36
C GLY A 53 -31.89 -22.82 -45.73
N PRO A 54 -30.77 -22.96 -46.48
CA PRO A 54 -29.52 -23.46 -45.92
C PRO A 54 -29.07 -22.58 -44.75
N GLY A 55 -28.55 -23.21 -43.69
CA GLY A 55 -28.05 -22.54 -42.50
C GLY A 55 -26.66 -23.03 -42.11
N LEU A 56 -25.96 -22.23 -41.30
CA LEU A 56 -24.66 -22.58 -40.75
C LEU A 56 -24.86 -23.28 -39.41
N GLY A 57 -24.63 -24.59 -39.38
CA GLY A 57 -24.70 -25.37 -38.14
C GLY A 57 -23.45 -25.14 -37.29
N VAL A 58 -23.65 -24.65 -36.06
CA VAL A 58 -22.58 -24.61 -35.05
C VAL A 58 -22.91 -25.64 -33.97
N SER A 59 -22.01 -26.60 -33.79
CA SER A 59 -22.12 -27.56 -32.69
C SER A 59 -21.59 -26.90 -31.42
N VAL A 60 -22.48 -26.53 -30.50
CA VAL A 60 -22.08 -26.01 -29.20
C VAL A 60 -21.68 -27.18 -28.31
N TYR A 61 -20.39 -27.34 -28.07
CA TYR A 61 -19.85 -28.28 -27.09
C TYR A 61 -20.06 -27.70 -25.68
N GLY A 62 -21.26 -27.86 -25.12
CA GLY A 62 -21.60 -27.25 -23.82
C GLY A 62 -22.52 -28.04 -22.89
N SER A 63 -23.22 -29.08 -23.37
CA SER A 63 -24.15 -29.82 -22.52
C SER A 63 -23.55 -31.14 -22.02
N SER A 64 -23.41 -31.28 -20.70
CA SER A 64 -22.95 -32.49 -20.01
C SER A 64 -23.94 -33.66 -20.11
N THR A 65 -25.13 -33.45 -20.68
CA THR A 65 -26.19 -34.47 -20.77
C THR A 65 -26.20 -35.27 -22.09
N GLY A 66 -25.17 -35.15 -22.93
CA GLY A 66 -25.01 -35.97 -24.14
C GLY A 66 -25.91 -35.59 -25.32
N ASN A 67 -26.85 -34.65 -25.14
CA ASN A 67 -27.59 -34.03 -26.22
C ASN A 67 -26.87 -32.76 -26.68
N HIS A 68 -26.08 -32.87 -27.73
CA HIS A 68 -25.49 -31.72 -28.41
C HIS A 68 -26.61 -30.90 -29.06
N ALA A 69 -26.99 -29.79 -28.44
CA ALA A 69 -27.84 -28.80 -29.09
C ALA A 69 -27.03 -28.15 -30.22
N SER A 70 -27.28 -28.57 -31.45
CA SER A 70 -26.77 -27.88 -32.64
C SER A 70 -27.68 -26.70 -32.94
N THR A 71 -27.16 -25.48 -32.83
CA THR A 71 -27.88 -24.27 -33.22
C THR A 71 -27.52 -23.95 -34.67
N CYS A 72 -28.54 -23.77 -35.52
CA CYS A 72 -28.34 -23.38 -36.91
C CYS A 72 -28.53 -21.88 -37.06
N PHE A 73 -27.48 -21.19 -37.50
CA PHE A 73 -27.48 -19.76 -37.75
C PHE A 73 -27.96 -19.49 -39.18
N PRO A 74 -28.87 -18.54 -39.40
CA PRO A 74 -29.25 -18.15 -40.75
C PRO A 74 -28.04 -17.54 -41.48
N LEU A 75 -27.98 -17.70 -42.82
CA LEU A 75 -26.88 -17.15 -43.63
C LEU A 75 -26.74 -15.62 -43.52
N MET A 76 -27.79 -14.94 -43.08
CA MET A 76 -27.82 -13.49 -42.87
C MET A 76 -27.50 -13.07 -41.43
N TYR A 77 -27.20 -14.01 -40.52
CA TYR A 77 -26.84 -13.71 -39.14
C TYR A 77 -25.63 -12.77 -39.10
N GLY A 78 -25.78 -11.58 -38.52
CA GLY A 78 -24.72 -10.56 -38.48
C GLY A 78 -24.39 -9.90 -39.83
N SER A 79 -25.00 -10.32 -40.93
CA SER A 79 -24.52 -9.98 -42.28
C SER A 79 -25.13 -8.68 -42.83
N GLY A 80 -24.27 -7.76 -43.27
CA GLY A 80 -24.61 -6.58 -44.07
C GLY A 80 -25.51 -5.52 -43.41
N SER A 81 -26.05 -5.77 -42.22
CA SER A 81 -27.02 -4.89 -41.56
C SER A 81 -26.98 -5.01 -40.04
N CYS A 82 -27.30 -3.90 -39.39
CA CYS A 82 -27.42 -3.76 -37.94
C CYS A 82 -28.79 -4.22 -37.47
N ASN A 83 -28.92 -5.49 -37.09
CA ASN A 83 -30.15 -6.06 -36.55
C ASN A 83 -29.87 -6.76 -35.21
N GLN A 84 -30.94 -7.08 -34.49
CA GLN A 84 -30.93 -7.88 -33.26
C GLN A 84 -30.80 -9.36 -33.61
N HIS A 85 -29.63 -9.75 -34.13
CA HIS A 85 -29.44 -11.08 -34.71
C HIS A 85 -29.58 -12.21 -33.67
N ASP A 86 -29.32 -11.92 -32.40
CA ASP A 86 -29.38 -12.92 -31.33
C ASP A 86 -30.81 -13.31 -30.91
N ILE A 87 -31.80 -12.43 -31.12
CA ILE A 87 -33.17 -12.63 -30.62
C ILE A 87 -33.81 -13.93 -31.13
N SER A 88 -33.53 -14.32 -32.37
CA SER A 88 -34.13 -15.50 -33.01
C SER A 88 -33.20 -16.71 -33.03
N VAL A 89 -31.92 -16.54 -32.69
CA VAL A 89 -30.90 -17.56 -32.96
C VAL A 89 -30.16 -18.01 -31.71
N HIS A 90 -29.86 -17.10 -30.78
CA HIS A 90 -29.11 -17.46 -29.59
C HIS A 90 -29.99 -18.31 -28.66
N PRO A 91 -29.53 -19.49 -28.15
CA PRO A 91 -30.36 -20.37 -27.35
C PRO A 91 -31.00 -19.69 -26.13
N SER A 92 -30.24 -18.81 -25.45
CA SER A 92 -30.74 -18.07 -24.29
C SER A 92 -31.72 -16.94 -24.61
N CYS A 93 -31.88 -16.60 -25.90
CA CYS A 93 -32.85 -15.62 -26.38
C CYS A 93 -34.11 -16.29 -26.95
N GLN A 94 -34.08 -17.61 -27.14
CA GLN A 94 -35.25 -18.36 -27.59
C GLN A 94 -36.13 -18.64 -26.39
N VAL A 95 -37.32 -18.01 -26.36
CA VAL A 95 -38.35 -18.29 -25.37
C VAL A 95 -38.83 -19.72 -25.60
N VAL A 96 -38.42 -20.64 -24.73
CA VAL A 96 -39.11 -21.92 -24.61
C VAL A 96 -40.34 -21.61 -23.77
N ASP A 97 -41.52 -21.72 -24.38
CA ASP A 97 -42.79 -21.66 -23.65
C ASP A 97 -42.76 -22.76 -22.59
N ASP A 98 -42.41 -22.39 -21.36
CA ASP A 98 -42.48 -23.28 -20.22
C ASP A 98 -43.96 -23.35 -19.83
N ASP A 99 -44.66 -24.27 -20.51
CA ASP A 99 -46.12 -24.44 -20.59
C ASP A 99 -46.86 -24.40 -19.23
N ASP A 100 -46.14 -24.56 -18.11
CA ASP A 100 -46.74 -24.76 -16.79
C ASP A 100 -46.81 -23.51 -15.89
N ASN A 101 -46.10 -22.40 -16.15
CA ASN A 101 -45.97 -21.33 -15.13
C ASN A 101 -46.36 -19.89 -15.52
N ASN A 102 -46.70 -19.59 -16.78
CA ASN A 102 -47.30 -18.29 -17.20
C ASN A 102 -46.55 -17.01 -16.71
N LEU A 103 -45.30 -17.15 -16.27
CA LEU A 103 -44.46 -16.03 -15.84
C LEU A 103 -43.81 -15.44 -17.09
N PRO A 104 -43.81 -14.11 -17.27
CA PRO A 104 -43.14 -13.48 -18.39
C PRO A 104 -41.64 -13.76 -18.28
N ILE A 105 -41.12 -14.58 -19.20
CA ILE A 105 -39.68 -14.86 -19.29
C ILE A 105 -38.99 -13.56 -19.72
N SER A 106 -38.20 -12.97 -18.83
CA SER A 106 -37.38 -11.81 -19.17
C SER A 106 -36.20 -12.26 -20.00
N LEU A 107 -36.19 -11.88 -21.29
CA LEU A 107 -35.05 -12.11 -22.16
C LEU A 107 -33.83 -11.33 -21.64
N PRO A 108 -32.63 -11.92 -21.68
CA PRO A 108 -31.40 -11.19 -21.39
C PRO A 108 -31.27 -9.92 -22.24
N GLU A 109 -30.74 -8.83 -21.68
CA GLU A 109 -30.69 -7.54 -22.39
C GLU A 109 -29.87 -7.59 -23.69
N PHE A 110 -28.84 -8.45 -23.74
CA PHE A 110 -28.02 -8.64 -24.94
C PHE A 110 -28.80 -9.15 -26.15
N CYS A 111 -29.93 -9.84 -25.95
CA CYS A 111 -30.79 -10.32 -27.04
C CYS A 111 -31.36 -9.17 -27.89
N TYR A 112 -31.41 -7.96 -27.33
CA TYR A 112 -31.88 -6.75 -27.99
C TYR A 112 -30.75 -5.86 -28.53
N GLU A 113 -29.48 -6.22 -28.30
CA GLU A 113 -28.33 -5.49 -28.83
C GLU A 113 -28.18 -5.79 -30.33
N SER A 114 -28.00 -4.73 -31.12
CA SER A 114 -27.77 -4.84 -32.56
C SER A 114 -26.28 -4.90 -32.84
N PHE A 115 -25.86 -5.83 -33.69
CA PHE A 115 -24.47 -5.88 -34.17
C PHE A 115 -24.42 -6.22 -35.65
N CYS A 116 -23.23 -6.10 -36.23
CA CYS A 116 -22.94 -6.62 -37.55
C CYS A 116 -21.48 -7.08 -37.63
N TYR A 117 -21.17 -7.90 -38.63
CA TYR A 117 -19.80 -8.20 -39.00
C TYR A 117 -19.17 -7.03 -39.74
N VAL A 118 -17.88 -6.80 -39.51
CA VAL A 118 -17.15 -5.63 -39.99
C VAL A 118 -15.82 -5.99 -40.64
N ASP A 119 -15.33 -5.11 -41.51
CA ASP A 119 -14.03 -5.26 -42.18
C ASP A 119 -12.88 -4.81 -41.26
N TYR A 120 -12.05 -5.77 -40.81
CA TYR A 120 -10.87 -5.50 -39.98
C TYR A 120 -9.99 -4.35 -40.51
N ASN A 121 -9.72 -4.33 -41.83
CA ASN A 121 -8.77 -3.37 -42.40
C ASN A 121 -9.30 -1.94 -42.40
N LYS A 122 -10.63 -1.77 -42.43
CA LYS A 122 -11.27 -0.46 -42.34
C LYS A 122 -11.46 -0.04 -40.89
N CYS A 123 -11.87 -0.97 -40.03
CA CYS A 123 -12.24 -0.69 -38.65
C CYS A 123 -11.05 -0.48 -37.72
N LYS A 124 -9.87 -1.07 -38.00
CA LYS A 124 -8.68 -0.93 -37.14
C LYS A 124 -8.23 0.53 -36.94
N ASP A 125 -8.51 1.40 -37.92
CA ASP A 125 -8.17 2.83 -37.87
C ASP A 125 -9.39 3.69 -37.44
N SER A 126 -10.54 3.07 -37.21
CA SER A 126 -11.78 3.72 -36.77
C SER A 126 -11.83 3.89 -35.24
N LYS A 127 -12.83 4.63 -34.76
CA LYS A 127 -13.11 4.77 -33.32
C LYS A 127 -14.03 3.66 -32.79
N GLU A 128 -14.50 2.76 -33.65
CA GLU A 128 -15.43 1.70 -33.28
C GLU A 128 -14.71 0.57 -32.54
N ILE A 129 -15.41 -0.02 -31.56
CA ILE A 129 -14.91 -1.17 -30.80
C ILE A 129 -15.42 -2.42 -31.51
N PHE A 130 -14.50 -3.22 -32.03
CA PHE A 130 -14.81 -4.50 -32.67
C PHE A 130 -14.00 -5.64 -32.04
N ARG A 131 -14.51 -6.87 -32.15
CA ARG A 131 -13.88 -8.09 -31.62
C ARG A 131 -13.86 -9.18 -32.67
N ARG A 132 -12.88 -10.07 -32.59
CA ARG A 132 -12.87 -11.31 -33.37
C ARG A 132 -13.92 -12.27 -32.79
N THR A 133 -14.69 -12.95 -33.63
CA THR A 133 -15.59 -14.01 -33.16
C THR A 133 -14.85 -15.34 -33.07
N ASP A 134 -15.03 -16.04 -31.94
CA ASP A 134 -14.54 -17.41 -31.77
C ASP A 134 -15.65 -18.45 -32.09
N GLN A 135 -16.87 -17.98 -32.41
CA GLN A 135 -18.04 -18.83 -32.66
C GLN A 135 -17.91 -19.71 -33.91
N PHE A 136 -17.10 -19.27 -34.88
CA PHE A 136 -16.93 -19.94 -36.17
C PHE A 136 -15.48 -20.38 -36.40
N GLY A 137 -14.84 -20.97 -35.38
CA GLY A 137 -13.45 -21.42 -35.46
C GLY A 137 -13.12 -22.47 -36.54
N PHE A 138 -14.13 -23.01 -37.23
CA PHE A 138 -13.95 -23.89 -38.40
C PHE A 138 -13.76 -23.14 -39.72
N LEU A 139 -14.03 -21.83 -39.75
CA LEU A 139 -13.75 -21.00 -40.92
C LEU A 139 -12.25 -20.70 -40.96
N GLU A 140 -11.66 -20.82 -42.15
CA GLU A 140 -10.23 -20.47 -42.33
C GLU A 140 -9.96 -18.96 -42.19
N THR A 141 -11.01 -18.15 -42.29
CA THR A 141 -10.94 -16.69 -42.22
C THR A 141 -11.47 -16.18 -40.91
N ASP A 142 -10.65 -15.37 -40.22
CA ASP A 142 -11.08 -14.62 -39.04
C ASP A 142 -12.22 -13.64 -39.41
N ILE A 143 -13.31 -13.69 -38.64
CA ILE A 143 -14.43 -12.76 -38.78
C ILE A 143 -14.46 -11.83 -37.56
N TYR A 144 -14.78 -10.56 -37.78
CA TYR A 144 -14.86 -9.54 -36.73
C TYR A 144 -16.26 -8.95 -36.67
N TYR A 145 -16.75 -8.69 -35.47
CA TYR A 145 -18.07 -8.09 -35.24
C TYR A 145 -17.97 -6.85 -34.36
N SER A 146 -18.94 -5.94 -34.50
CA SER A 146 -18.99 -4.68 -33.77
C SER A 146 -20.43 -4.35 -33.38
N TYR A 147 -20.65 -4.12 -32.08
CA TYR A 147 -21.89 -3.54 -31.56
C TYR A 147 -21.88 -2.01 -31.73
N SER A 148 -20.73 -1.36 -31.58
CA SER A 148 -20.63 0.10 -31.62
C SER A 148 -20.89 0.66 -33.02
N THR A 149 -20.51 -0.07 -34.07
CA THR A 149 -20.85 0.23 -35.47
C THR A 149 -22.36 0.37 -35.68
N CYS A 150 -23.15 -0.36 -34.90
CA CYS A 150 -24.60 -0.37 -34.91
C CYS A 150 -25.23 0.52 -33.84
N ASN A 151 -24.44 1.43 -33.26
CA ASN A 151 -24.85 2.32 -32.16
C ASN A 151 -25.42 1.54 -30.97
N SER A 152 -24.89 0.34 -30.72
CA SER A 152 -25.20 -0.51 -29.57
C SER A 152 -23.97 -0.65 -28.67
N THR A 153 -24.18 -1.13 -27.45
CA THR A 153 -23.08 -1.46 -26.54
C THR A 153 -22.73 -2.93 -26.68
N ALA A 154 -21.52 -3.33 -26.29
CA ALA A 154 -21.17 -4.73 -26.13
C ALA A 154 -21.24 -5.15 -24.65
N ASN A 155 -21.84 -4.31 -23.80
CA ASN A 155 -21.74 -4.42 -22.35
C ASN A 155 -22.56 -5.60 -21.87
N TYR A 156 -23.82 -5.73 -22.31
CA TYR A 156 -24.69 -6.80 -21.87
C TYR A 156 -24.23 -8.15 -22.40
N TYR A 157 -23.80 -8.25 -23.66
CA TYR A 157 -23.21 -9.49 -24.16
C TYR A 157 -21.92 -9.86 -23.41
N THR A 158 -21.02 -8.91 -23.13
CA THR A 158 -19.79 -9.18 -22.38
C THR A 158 -20.10 -9.63 -20.95
N GLU A 159 -21.05 -8.97 -20.28
CA GLU A 159 -21.53 -9.34 -18.95
C GLU A 159 -22.15 -10.73 -18.96
N TYR A 160 -23.00 -11.03 -19.94
CA TYR A 160 -23.61 -12.35 -20.10
C TYR A 160 -22.55 -13.44 -20.31
N VAL A 161 -21.64 -13.26 -21.27
CA VAL A 161 -20.59 -14.25 -21.56
C VAL A 161 -19.66 -14.44 -20.37
N SER A 162 -19.26 -13.36 -19.69
CA SER A 162 -18.41 -13.45 -18.51
C SER A 162 -19.12 -14.14 -17.34
N THR A 163 -20.40 -13.83 -17.12
CA THR A 163 -21.23 -14.48 -16.09
C THR A 163 -21.39 -15.96 -16.40
N GLN A 164 -21.79 -16.34 -17.62
CA GLN A 164 -21.94 -17.74 -18.02
C GLN A 164 -20.61 -18.50 -18.02
N ALA A 165 -19.49 -17.81 -18.26
CA ALA A 165 -18.17 -18.44 -18.22
C ALA A 165 -17.83 -18.96 -16.82
N VAL A 166 -18.32 -18.30 -15.76
CA VAL A 166 -18.04 -18.66 -14.36
C VAL A 166 -19.23 -19.27 -13.62
N LYS A 167 -20.44 -19.12 -14.16
CA LYS A 167 -21.68 -19.60 -13.55
C LYS A 167 -21.63 -21.10 -13.30
N ASP A 168 -22.00 -21.48 -12.09
CA ASP A 168 -22.07 -22.87 -11.64
C ASP A 168 -20.74 -23.65 -11.80
N LYS A 169 -19.61 -22.93 -11.82
CA LYS A 169 -18.27 -23.54 -11.91
C LYS A 169 -17.46 -23.26 -10.65
N PHE A 170 -16.59 -24.21 -10.33
CA PHE A 170 -15.52 -24.00 -9.36
C PHE A 170 -14.33 -23.34 -10.03
N ILE A 171 -13.80 -22.28 -9.42
CA ILE A 171 -12.65 -21.54 -9.94
C ILE A 171 -11.38 -22.04 -9.25
N THR A 172 -10.48 -22.66 -10.02
CA THR A 172 -9.17 -23.06 -9.53
C THR A 172 -8.35 -21.82 -9.21
N THR A 173 -7.88 -21.76 -7.97
CA THR A 173 -7.32 -20.55 -7.36
C THR A 173 -5.98 -20.88 -6.73
N THR A 174 -4.90 -20.34 -7.29
CA THR A 174 -3.53 -20.66 -6.87
C THR A 174 -3.02 -19.63 -5.88
N VAL A 175 -2.63 -20.06 -4.67
CA VAL A 175 -2.04 -19.16 -3.66
C VAL A 175 -0.51 -19.26 -3.73
N PRO A 176 0.23 -18.14 -3.87
CA PRO A 176 1.65 -18.18 -4.22
C PRO A 176 2.58 -18.65 -3.10
N GLU A 177 2.26 -18.36 -1.84
CA GLU A 177 3.05 -18.74 -0.66
C GLU A 177 2.20 -18.58 0.60
N PHE A 178 2.80 -18.70 1.79
CA PHE A 178 2.16 -18.37 3.05
C PHE A 178 2.45 -16.95 3.48
N TRP A 179 1.43 -16.20 3.88
CA TRP A 179 1.58 -14.89 4.46
C TRP A 179 0.51 -14.60 5.50
N TYR A 180 0.86 -14.76 6.78
CA TYR A 180 -0.02 -14.36 7.89
C TYR A 180 -0.08 -12.83 8.04
N PRO A 181 -1.27 -12.21 8.23
CA PRO A 181 -2.60 -12.81 8.36
C PRO A 181 -3.43 -12.83 7.06
N VAL A 182 -2.79 -12.67 5.90
CA VAL A 182 -3.41 -12.48 4.57
C VAL A 182 -4.02 -13.76 4.04
N HIS A 183 -3.18 -14.76 3.83
CA HIS A 183 -3.52 -16.10 3.40
C HIS A 183 -2.51 -17.05 4.03
N TYR A 184 -2.98 -18.01 4.79
CA TYR A 184 -2.12 -18.94 5.51
C TYR A 184 -2.85 -20.26 5.73
N LYS A 185 -2.10 -21.31 6.04
CA LYS A 185 -2.66 -22.58 6.51
C LYS A 185 -2.36 -22.74 7.99
N ILE A 186 -3.23 -23.43 8.72
CA ILE A 186 -2.96 -23.84 10.10
C ILE A 186 -2.44 -25.28 10.07
N SER A 187 -1.26 -25.50 10.67
CA SER A 187 -0.69 -26.85 10.78
C SER A 187 -1.57 -27.77 11.65
N ALA A 188 -1.37 -29.09 11.56
CA ALA A 188 -2.09 -30.05 12.42
C ALA A 188 -1.95 -29.77 13.93
N ASN A 189 -0.92 -29.02 14.34
CA ASN A 189 -0.67 -28.61 15.72
C ASN A 189 -1.40 -27.30 16.12
N GLY A 190 -2.15 -26.67 15.22
CA GLY A 190 -2.82 -25.39 15.45
C GLY A 190 -1.91 -24.16 15.33
N SER A 191 -0.64 -24.32 14.93
CA SER A 191 0.33 -23.22 14.76
C SER A 191 0.33 -22.73 13.31
N HIS A 192 0.36 -21.41 13.12
CA HIS A 192 0.59 -20.75 11.83
C HIS A 192 2.08 -20.45 11.56
N ASN A 193 2.94 -20.58 12.57
CA ASN A 193 4.38 -20.29 12.43
C ASN A 193 5.20 -21.50 11.98
N ASP A 194 4.66 -22.71 12.15
CA ASP A 194 5.35 -23.98 11.92
C ASP A 194 4.81 -24.74 10.70
N VAL A 195 4.37 -24.02 9.68
CA VAL A 195 3.80 -24.65 8.48
C VAL A 195 4.95 -25.13 7.60
N SER A 196 5.03 -26.44 7.37
CA SER A 196 6.07 -27.05 6.55
C SER A 196 5.81 -26.83 5.05
N GLU A 197 6.83 -27.01 4.21
CA GLU A 197 6.66 -27.01 2.75
C GLU A 197 5.69 -28.14 2.32
N GLN A 198 5.66 -29.26 3.03
CA GLN A 198 4.70 -30.33 2.78
C GLN A 198 3.26 -29.89 3.08
N ASP A 199 3.05 -29.09 4.13
CA ASP A 199 1.73 -28.53 4.44
C ASP A 199 1.28 -27.51 3.39
N TYR A 200 2.22 -26.73 2.83
CA TYR A 200 1.96 -25.85 1.67
C TYR A 200 1.39 -26.63 0.50
N LEU A 201 2.09 -27.71 0.11
CA LEU A 201 1.73 -28.54 -1.02
C LEU A 201 0.51 -29.44 -0.77
N ASN A 202 -0.04 -29.45 0.44
CA ASN A 202 -1.19 -30.27 0.79
C ASN A 202 -2.50 -29.50 0.66
N ASP A 203 -3.22 -29.69 -0.45
CA ASP A 203 -4.52 -29.04 -0.70
C ASP A 203 -5.66 -29.51 0.22
N THR A 204 -5.45 -30.56 1.02
CA THR A 204 -6.45 -31.00 2.01
C THR A 204 -6.52 -30.09 3.24
N ILE A 205 -5.49 -29.26 3.45
CA ILE A 205 -5.46 -28.28 4.53
C ILE A 205 -6.08 -26.97 4.01
N PRO A 206 -7.18 -26.48 4.61
CA PRO A 206 -7.86 -25.28 4.14
C PRO A 206 -6.97 -24.04 4.30
N TRP A 207 -7.16 -23.10 3.38
CA TRP A 207 -6.58 -21.77 3.49
C TRP A 207 -7.45 -20.88 4.37
N GLU A 208 -6.80 -20.07 5.20
CA GLU A 208 -7.41 -19.10 6.11
C GLU A 208 -6.79 -17.71 5.90
N GLY A 209 -7.48 -16.67 6.39
CA GLY A 209 -6.99 -15.29 6.39
C GLY A 209 -7.96 -14.34 5.72
N TRP A 210 -7.77 -13.03 5.96
CA TRP A 210 -8.75 -12.04 5.55
C TRP A 210 -8.95 -11.95 4.03
N LEU A 211 -7.94 -12.35 3.23
CA LEU A 211 -8.08 -12.39 1.78
C LEU A 211 -8.92 -13.59 1.32
N MET A 212 -8.87 -14.71 2.05
CA MET A 212 -9.72 -15.87 1.79
C MET A 212 -11.18 -15.51 2.13
N ASP A 213 -11.41 -14.90 3.29
CA ASP A 213 -12.75 -14.42 3.70
C ASP A 213 -13.35 -13.44 2.68
N TYR A 214 -12.52 -12.55 2.12
CA TYR A 214 -12.95 -11.62 1.07
C TYR A 214 -13.39 -12.33 -0.22
N LEU A 215 -12.68 -13.38 -0.61
CA LEU A 215 -13.01 -14.15 -1.81
C LEU A 215 -14.25 -15.02 -1.61
N ASP A 216 -14.42 -15.63 -0.44
CA ASP A 216 -15.64 -16.35 -0.09
C ASP A 216 -16.85 -15.41 -0.11
N ALA A 217 -16.70 -14.18 0.40
CA ALA A 217 -17.74 -13.16 0.29
C ALA A 217 -18.05 -12.76 -1.17
N ILE A 218 -17.08 -12.83 -2.10
CA ILE A 218 -17.33 -12.65 -3.54
C ILE A 218 -18.13 -13.83 -4.10
N VAL A 219 -17.77 -15.06 -3.72
CA VAL A 219 -18.52 -16.26 -4.12
C VAL A 219 -19.98 -16.13 -3.70
N ASP A 220 -20.22 -15.76 -2.44
CA ASP A 220 -21.57 -15.62 -1.86
C ASP A 220 -22.49 -14.64 -2.59
N VAL A 221 -21.93 -13.62 -3.25
CA VAL A 221 -22.69 -12.60 -4.01
C VAL A 221 -22.62 -12.79 -5.52
N SER A 222 -22.01 -13.88 -5.99
CA SER A 222 -21.82 -14.19 -7.40
C SER A 222 -22.49 -15.50 -7.80
N ASP A 223 -22.49 -15.80 -9.10
CA ASP A 223 -22.99 -17.07 -9.64
C ASP A 223 -21.92 -18.20 -9.63
N ILE A 224 -20.79 -18.00 -8.94
CA ILE A 224 -19.69 -18.97 -8.85
C ILE A 224 -20.06 -20.07 -7.84
N SER A 225 -19.81 -21.35 -8.16
CA SER A 225 -20.13 -22.45 -7.23
C SER A 225 -19.18 -22.52 -6.03
N GLY A 226 -17.94 -22.07 -6.20
CA GLY A 226 -16.93 -22.07 -5.15
C GLY A 226 -15.52 -21.89 -5.69
N LEU A 227 -14.55 -21.85 -4.77
CA LEU A 227 -13.14 -21.72 -5.08
C LEU A 227 -12.40 -23.00 -4.69
N ASN A 228 -11.61 -23.53 -5.63
CA ASN A 228 -10.71 -24.64 -5.36
C ASN A 228 -9.31 -24.08 -5.16
N TYR A 229 -8.95 -23.85 -3.90
CA TYR A 229 -7.63 -23.35 -3.55
C TYR A 229 -6.56 -24.43 -3.73
N THR A 230 -5.47 -24.08 -4.41
CA THR A 230 -4.32 -24.94 -4.67
C THR A 230 -3.03 -24.16 -4.44
N HIS A 231 -1.92 -24.87 -4.29
CA HIS A 231 -0.59 -24.29 -4.32
C HIS A 231 -0.11 -24.05 -5.77
N ARG A 232 0.92 -23.20 -5.92
CA ARG A 232 1.60 -22.98 -7.21
C ARG A 232 2.15 -24.27 -7.82
N SER A 233 2.13 -24.40 -9.13
CA SER A 233 2.61 -25.62 -9.79
C SER A 233 4.14 -25.76 -9.69
N GLY A 234 4.62 -27.01 -9.61
CA GLY A 234 6.05 -27.30 -9.61
C GLY A 234 6.73 -26.88 -10.92
N GLY A 235 6.03 -26.95 -12.05
CA GLY A 235 6.54 -26.53 -13.35
C GLY A 235 6.86 -25.04 -13.39
N SER A 236 5.92 -24.22 -12.92
CA SER A 236 6.09 -22.76 -12.86
C SER A 236 7.18 -22.35 -11.87
N ALA A 237 7.33 -23.06 -10.76
CA ALA A 237 8.42 -22.84 -9.81
C ALA A 237 9.82 -23.11 -10.41
N VAL A 238 9.92 -24.05 -11.36
CA VAL A 238 11.16 -24.36 -12.09
C VAL A 238 11.43 -23.35 -13.20
N VAL A 239 10.40 -22.92 -13.94
CA VAL A 239 10.55 -21.94 -15.03
C VAL A 239 10.85 -20.54 -14.49
N VAL A 240 10.18 -20.15 -13.40
CA VAL A 240 10.28 -18.82 -12.79
C VAL A 240 10.87 -18.94 -11.39
N THR A 241 12.20 -19.02 -11.30
CA THR A 241 12.91 -19.21 -10.02
C THR A 241 13.09 -17.92 -9.22
N SER A 242 12.89 -16.75 -9.84
CA SER A 242 13.18 -15.45 -9.22
C SER A 242 12.11 -14.98 -8.22
N SER A 243 10.86 -15.42 -8.39
CA SER A 243 9.74 -14.95 -7.59
C SER A 243 8.58 -15.94 -7.62
N VAL A 244 8.17 -16.41 -6.43
CA VAL A 244 7.02 -17.31 -6.25
C VAL A 244 5.69 -16.69 -6.72
N TYR A 245 5.59 -15.37 -6.63
CA TYR A 245 4.46 -14.60 -7.14
C TYR A 245 4.44 -14.60 -8.66
N THR A 246 5.57 -14.32 -9.31
CA THR A 246 5.65 -14.37 -10.77
C THR A 246 5.40 -15.78 -11.30
N ALA A 247 5.85 -16.83 -10.59
CA ALA A 247 5.51 -18.21 -10.91
C ALA A 247 4.00 -18.49 -10.83
N SER A 248 3.29 -17.93 -9.85
CA SER A 248 1.83 -18.13 -9.73
C SER A 248 1.04 -17.36 -10.80
N VAL A 249 1.56 -16.22 -11.26
CA VAL A 249 1.02 -15.53 -12.43
C VAL A 249 1.23 -16.36 -13.70
N TYR A 250 2.37 -17.07 -13.80
CA TYR A 250 2.64 -17.97 -14.91
C TYR A 250 1.67 -19.16 -14.93
N ASP A 251 1.22 -19.67 -13.77
CA ASP A 251 0.15 -20.70 -13.71
C ASP A 251 -1.16 -20.21 -14.36
N ILE A 252 -1.49 -18.93 -14.23
CA ILE A 252 -2.67 -18.35 -14.90
C ILE A 252 -2.44 -18.27 -16.41
N GLN A 253 -1.28 -17.77 -16.83
CA GLN A 253 -0.91 -17.69 -18.26
C GLN A 253 -0.95 -19.07 -18.92
N ALA A 254 -0.50 -20.11 -18.22
CA ALA A 254 -0.50 -21.49 -18.69
C ALA A 254 -1.90 -22.16 -18.64
N GLY A 255 -2.91 -21.48 -18.10
CA GLY A 255 -4.26 -22.03 -17.94
C GLY A 255 -4.37 -23.12 -16.88
N LEU A 256 -3.42 -23.21 -15.96
CA LEU A 256 -3.45 -24.16 -14.83
C LEU A 256 -4.34 -23.64 -13.69
N SER A 257 -4.47 -22.33 -13.58
CA SER A 257 -5.29 -21.64 -12.58
C SER A 257 -6.08 -20.52 -13.24
N CYS A 258 -7.27 -20.22 -12.74
CA CYS A 258 -8.08 -19.10 -13.24
C CYS A 258 -7.78 -17.81 -12.47
N LEU A 259 -7.44 -17.95 -11.19
CA LEU A 259 -7.18 -16.83 -10.28
C LEU A 259 -5.92 -17.12 -9.45
N SER A 260 -5.21 -16.07 -9.01
CA SER A 260 -4.19 -16.17 -7.98
C SER A 260 -4.32 -15.01 -7.01
N PRO A 261 -4.82 -15.24 -5.78
CA PRO A 261 -5.07 -14.17 -4.82
C PRO A 261 -3.87 -14.04 -3.88
N SER A 262 -3.29 -12.84 -3.87
CA SER A 262 -2.26 -12.43 -2.92
C SER A 262 -2.01 -10.94 -3.10
N PHE A 263 -1.06 -10.40 -2.34
CA PHE A 263 -0.50 -9.08 -2.61
C PHE A 263 0.49 -9.13 -3.76
N PHE A 264 -0.04 -9.06 -4.98
CA PHE A 264 0.78 -8.91 -6.16
C PHE A 264 1.09 -7.44 -6.41
N TRP A 265 2.37 -7.10 -6.43
CA TRP A 265 2.80 -5.89 -7.14
C TRP A 265 2.54 -6.06 -8.63
N ILE A 266 1.86 -5.06 -9.21
CA ILE A 266 1.60 -4.96 -10.64
C ILE A 266 2.90 -4.50 -11.31
N THR A 267 3.60 -5.43 -11.96
CA THR A 267 4.82 -5.16 -12.72
C THR A 267 4.57 -5.32 -14.21
N THR A 268 5.39 -4.69 -15.05
CA THR A 268 5.29 -4.83 -16.51
C THR A 268 5.38 -6.28 -16.97
N GLU A 269 6.26 -7.07 -16.35
CA GLU A 269 6.42 -8.50 -16.63
C GLU A 269 5.12 -9.28 -16.38
N ARG A 270 4.45 -9.04 -15.24
CA ARG A 270 3.22 -9.76 -14.89
C ARG A 270 2.02 -9.32 -15.74
N LEU A 271 1.95 -8.04 -16.10
CA LEU A 271 0.92 -7.50 -17.00
C LEU A 271 0.99 -8.10 -18.41
N GLN A 272 2.16 -8.60 -18.84
CA GLN A 272 2.31 -9.30 -20.11
C GLN A 272 1.79 -10.75 -20.06
N MET A 273 1.62 -11.31 -18.87
CA MET A 273 1.22 -12.70 -18.67
C MET A 273 -0.26 -12.85 -18.38
N THR A 274 -0.85 -11.92 -17.62
CA THR A 274 -2.27 -11.95 -17.27
C THR A 274 -2.83 -10.56 -16.95
N SER A 275 -4.15 -10.44 -16.87
CA SER A 275 -4.84 -9.25 -16.41
C SER A 275 -4.89 -9.17 -14.88
N PHE A 276 -4.96 -7.94 -14.36
CA PHE A 276 -5.12 -7.66 -12.94
C PHE A 276 -6.48 -7.03 -12.68
N THR A 277 -7.02 -7.26 -11.48
CA THR A 277 -8.20 -6.55 -11.00
C THR A 277 -7.84 -5.10 -10.67
N THR A 278 -8.86 -4.30 -10.31
CA THR A 278 -8.61 -3.04 -9.63
C THR A 278 -7.78 -3.29 -8.36
N PRO A 279 -6.78 -2.43 -8.05
CA PRO A 279 -5.98 -2.59 -6.85
C PRO A 279 -6.82 -2.52 -5.58
N LEU A 280 -6.78 -3.55 -4.74
CA LEU A 280 -7.45 -3.56 -3.44
C LEU A 280 -6.77 -2.63 -2.43
N ALA A 281 -5.45 -2.47 -2.54
CA ALA A 281 -4.63 -1.61 -1.71
C ALA A 281 -3.48 -1.00 -2.50
N ILE A 282 -3.06 0.20 -2.12
CA ILE A 282 -1.85 0.84 -2.63
C ILE A 282 -0.75 0.63 -1.58
N ASP A 283 0.26 -0.14 -1.96
CA ASP A 283 1.43 -0.35 -1.12
C ASP A 283 2.31 0.91 -1.10
N LYS A 284 2.89 1.21 0.06
CA LYS A 284 3.83 2.31 0.25
C LYS A 284 5.14 1.73 0.72
N ILE A 285 6.19 1.92 -0.06
CA ILE A 285 7.54 1.54 0.36
C ILE A 285 7.95 2.47 1.49
N MET A 286 8.00 1.94 2.71
CA MET A 286 8.43 2.67 3.91
C MET A 286 9.76 2.13 4.42
N LEU A 287 10.65 3.02 4.83
CA LEU A 287 11.88 2.63 5.52
C LEU A 287 11.59 2.49 7.02
N TYR A 288 11.63 1.26 7.52
CA TYR A 288 11.50 1.02 8.96
C TYR A 288 12.84 1.25 9.65
N ILE A 289 12.97 2.42 10.30
CA ILE A 289 14.13 2.75 11.12
C ILE A 289 13.77 2.49 12.58
N LYS A 290 14.65 1.82 13.33
CA LYS A 290 14.51 1.69 14.79
C LYS A 290 14.35 3.10 15.35
N ASN A 291 13.22 3.35 16.00
CA ASN A 291 12.98 4.65 16.63
C ASN A 291 14.15 4.93 17.60
N PRO A 292 14.95 5.99 17.37
CA PRO A 292 16.14 6.27 18.18
C PRO A 292 15.78 6.54 19.65
N SER A 293 14.52 6.89 19.92
CA SER A 293 13.99 7.13 21.26
C SER A 293 13.56 5.85 22.01
N SER A 294 13.54 4.70 21.33
CA SER A 294 13.08 3.43 21.92
C SER A 294 14.15 2.71 22.75
N ASP A 295 15.42 3.15 22.70
CA ASP A 295 16.44 2.73 23.67
C ASP A 295 16.21 3.43 25.03
N LYS A 296 15.06 3.15 25.64
CA LYS A 296 14.68 3.60 26.99
C LYS A 296 15.64 3.10 28.08
N ASN A 297 16.50 2.14 27.76
CA ASN A 297 17.57 1.64 28.63
C ASN A 297 18.84 2.51 28.58
N LYS A 298 18.92 3.52 27.71
CA LYS A 298 19.90 4.60 27.83
C LYS A 298 19.20 5.78 28.51
N GLU A 299 19.62 6.08 29.74
CA GLU A 299 19.26 7.10 30.74
C GLU A 299 18.92 8.55 30.29
N THR A 300 18.47 8.75 29.05
CA THR A 300 18.20 10.04 28.42
C THR A 300 16.88 10.69 28.86
N GLY A 301 16.04 9.96 29.60
CA GLY A 301 14.76 10.46 30.12
C GLY A 301 14.83 11.11 31.52
N SER A 302 15.94 10.98 32.26
CA SER A 302 16.03 11.61 33.58
C SER A 302 16.23 13.12 33.44
N LEU A 303 15.45 13.93 34.16
CA LEU A 303 15.66 15.38 34.24
C LEU A 303 17.10 15.70 34.66
N LEU A 304 17.69 14.90 35.54
CA LEU A 304 19.09 15.03 35.95
C LEU A 304 20.05 14.83 34.78
N ALA A 305 19.79 13.87 33.89
CA ALA A 305 20.62 13.65 32.70
C ALA A 305 20.52 14.84 31.74
N ASN A 306 19.36 15.48 31.64
CA ASN A 306 19.20 16.71 30.86
C ASN A 306 19.86 17.93 31.51
N VAL A 307 19.85 18.04 32.84
CA VAL A 307 20.60 19.09 33.56
C VAL A 307 22.11 18.86 33.46
N LEU A 308 22.57 17.62 33.58
CA LEU A 308 23.99 17.27 33.46
C LEU A 308 24.53 17.43 32.04
N LYS A 309 23.67 17.48 31.01
CA LYS A 309 24.10 17.86 29.65
C LYS A 309 24.71 19.27 29.61
N PHE A 310 24.28 20.19 30.49
CA PHE A 310 24.91 21.52 30.60
C PHE A 310 26.34 21.46 31.15
N ALA A 311 26.70 20.43 31.93
CA ALA A 311 28.05 20.24 32.46
C ALA A 311 28.99 19.49 31.50
N LYS A 312 28.45 18.90 30.42
CA LYS A 312 29.18 18.12 29.41
C LYS A 312 30.17 18.90 28.52
N PRO A 313 30.04 20.23 28.24
CA PRO A 313 31.02 20.90 27.39
C PRO A 313 32.42 20.92 28.02
N PHE A 314 32.52 20.63 29.32
CA PHE A 314 33.77 20.56 30.04
C PHE A 314 34.05 19.17 30.60
N GLU A 315 35.32 18.79 30.58
CA GLU A 315 35.75 17.61 31.31
C GLU A 315 35.58 17.83 32.83
N PRO A 316 35.23 16.79 33.60
CA PRO A 316 35.15 16.87 35.07
C PRO A 316 36.43 17.45 35.71
N THR A 317 37.57 17.22 35.06
CA THR A 317 38.87 17.76 35.45
C THR A 317 38.88 19.29 35.48
N LEU A 318 38.25 19.96 34.51
CA LEU A 318 38.20 21.42 34.47
C LEU A 318 37.35 21.98 35.61
N TRP A 319 36.19 21.39 35.87
CA TRP A 319 35.34 21.77 37.01
C TRP A 319 36.07 21.65 38.34
N LEU A 320 36.84 20.57 38.51
CA LEU A 320 37.66 20.36 39.69
C LEU A 320 38.79 21.40 39.80
N ILE A 321 39.45 21.75 38.70
CA ILE A 321 40.47 22.81 38.66
C ILE A 321 39.85 24.16 39.04
N LEU A 322 38.68 24.52 38.49
CA LEU A 322 37.98 25.76 38.82
C LEU A 322 37.59 25.83 40.30
N LEU A 323 37.12 24.71 40.87
CA LEU A 323 36.82 24.65 42.29
C LEU A 323 38.07 24.84 43.16
N ILE A 324 39.19 24.19 42.79
CA ILE A 324 40.47 24.33 43.50
C ILE A 324 40.98 25.77 43.40
N THR A 325 40.93 26.40 42.23
CA THR A 325 41.39 27.79 42.07
C THR A 325 40.53 28.75 42.88
N MET A 326 39.21 28.58 42.92
CA MET A 326 38.31 29.34 43.80
C MET A 326 38.72 29.22 45.26
N VAL A 327 38.94 27.98 45.75
CA VAL A 327 39.39 27.72 47.12
C VAL A 327 40.71 28.41 47.42
N LEU A 328 41.71 28.30 46.52
CA LEU A 328 43.02 28.92 46.69
C LEU A 328 42.92 30.46 46.73
N VAL A 329 42.13 31.06 45.84
CA VAL A 329 41.90 32.51 45.81
C VAL A 329 41.23 32.98 47.09
N SER A 330 40.26 32.22 47.62
CA SER A 330 39.63 32.56 48.90
C SER A 330 40.58 32.44 50.09
N MET A 331 41.43 31.40 50.13
CA MET A 331 42.49 31.28 51.15
C MET A 331 43.45 32.48 51.11
N MET A 332 43.92 32.84 49.91
CA MET A 332 44.80 34.00 49.71
C MET A 332 44.08 35.32 50.01
N GLY A 333 42.78 35.41 49.72
CA GLY A 333 41.94 36.58 50.02
C GLY A 333 41.82 36.84 51.52
N VAL A 334 41.69 35.79 52.33
CA VAL A 334 41.74 35.87 53.80
C VAL A 334 43.15 36.26 54.26
N TRP A 335 44.19 35.69 53.67
CA TRP A 335 45.59 36.00 54.01
C TRP A 335 45.95 37.46 53.75
N PHE A 336 45.44 38.05 52.67
CA PHE A 336 45.66 39.46 52.32
C PHE A 336 44.62 40.42 52.91
N ALA A 337 43.76 39.96 53.83
CA ALA A 337 42.86 40.86 54.54
C ALA A 337 43.68 41.90 55.33
N ASN A 338 43.38 43.19 55.12
CA ASN A 338 44.04 44.29 55.83
C ASN A 338 43.04 45.07 56.68
N LYS A 339 43.54 45.74 57.73
CA LYS A 339 42.76 46.52 58.70
C LYS A 339 41.94 47.63 58.05
N ASP A 340 42.48 48.25 57.01
CA ASP A 340 41.88 49.43 56.37
C ASP A 340 40.99 49.10 55.15
N GLY A 341 40.83 47.82 54.80
CA GLY A 341 40.02 47.40 53.65
C GLY A 341 38.53 47.27 53.95
N THR A 342 37.70 47.26 52.90
CA THR A 342 36.24 47.04 53.00
C THR A 342 35.85 45.71 53.66
N ARG A 343 36.72 44.70 53.57
CA ARG A 343 36.55 43.38 54.21
C ARG A 343 37.34 43.23 55.53
N ASN A 344 37.62 44.35 56.21
CA ASN A 344 38.34 44.36 57.50
C ASN A 344 37.67 43.49 58.59
N LYS A 345 36.37 43.18 58.47
CA LYS A 345 35.64 42.27 59.36
C LYS A 345 36.35 40.93 59.54
N TRP A 346 36.97 40.38 58.49
CA TRP A 346 37.74 39.13 58.59
C TRP A 346 39.03 39.31 59.39
N TRP A 347 39.73 40.42 59.18
CA TRP A 347 40.94 40.77 59.91
C TRP A 347 40.64 40.97 61.40
N TYR A 348 39.56 41.68 61.74
CA TYR A 348 39.13 41.88 63.12
C TYR A 348 38.71 40.56 63.78
N LYS A 349 37.95 39.70 63.10
CA LYS A 349 37.57 38.38 63.65
C LYS A 349 38.78 37.48 63.96
N LEU A 350 39.85 37.52 63.15
CA LEU A 350 41.05 36.70 63.37
C LEU A 350 41.96 37.23 64.49
N ARG A 351 41.81 38.50 64.87
CA ARG A 351 42.61 39.16 65.92
C ARG A 351 41.79 39.57 67.13
N ASP A 352 40.53 39.17 67.15
CA ASP A 352 39.65 39.38 68.29
C ASP A 352 40.21 38.61 69.50
N GLU A 353 40.16 39.22 70.68
CA GLU A 353 40.63 38.56 71.91
C GLU A 353 39.89 37.25 72.13
N ALA A 354 38.60 37.19 71.76
CA ALA A 354 37.80 35.97 71.77
C ALA A 354 38.36 34.85 70.88
N PHE A 355 39.01 35.18 69.75
CA PHE A 355 39.67 34.19 68.89
C PHE A 355 41.01 33.73 69.49
N ILE A 356 41.78 34.66 70.06
CA ILE A 356 43.09 34.40 70.66
C ILE A 356 42.94 33.59 71.96
N GLU A 357 41.91 33.84 72.77
CA GLU A 357 41.68 33.14 74.04
C GLU A 357 40.68 31.97 73.92
N GLY A 358 39.98 31.90 72.78
CA GLY A 358 38.95 30.89 72.53
C GLY A 358 39.47 29.46 72.45
N THR A 359 38.55 28.52 72.69
CA THR A 359 38.79 27.08 72.58
C THR A 359 39.13 26.67 71.13
N VAL A 360 39.79 25.52 70.94
CA VAL A 360 40.13 24.99 69.60
C VAL A 360 38.89 24.90 68.70
N TYR A 361 37.76 24.47 69.27
CA TYR A 361 36.48 24.43 68.56
C TYR A 361 36.09 25.82 68.03
N TYR A 362 36.06 26.84 68.90
CA TYR A 362 35.73 28.21 68.52
C TYR A 362 36.66 28.77 67.44
N ARG A 363 37.97 28.48 67.53
CA ARG A 363 38.95 28.89 66.51
C ARG A 363 38.68 28.21 65.17
N THR A 364 38.44 26.89 65.16
CA THR A 364 38.14 26.15 63.92
C THR A 364 36.84 26.60 63.27
N THR A 365 35.77 26.82 64.04
CA THR A 365 34.49 27.29 63.51
C THR A 365 34.59 28.72 62.98
N THR A 366 35.36 29.58 63.64
CA THR A 366 35.60 30.96 63.19
C THR A 366 36.42 30.98 61.90
N LEU A 367 37.47 30.16 61.80
CA LEU A 367 38.26 30.01 60.58
C LEU A 367 37.42 29.47 59.42
N LEU A 368 36.60 28.44 59.67
CA LEU A 368 35.70 27.89 58.65
C LEU A 368 34.65 28.91 58.21
N SER A 369 34.08 29.68 59.13
CA SER A 369 33.13 30.76 58.80
C SER A 369 33.78 31.85 57.96
N ILE A 370 34.98 32.30 58.31
CA ILE A 370 35.70 33.34 57.54
C ILE A 370 36.10 32.81 56.16
N PHE A 371 36.57 31.56 56.10
CA PHE A 371 36.89 30.92 54.84
C PHE A 371 35.65 30.77 53.95
N PHE A 372 34.52 30.30 54.50
CA PHE A 372 33.28 30.14 53.76
C PHE A 372 32.69 31.49 53.31
N ASP A 373 32.73 32.52 54.16
CA ASP A 373 32.36 33.89 53.79
C ASP A 373 33.24 34.41 52.64
N SER A 374 34.55 34.13 52.69
CA SER A 374 35.47 34.50 51.62
C SER A 374 35.26 33.70 50.34
N PHE A 375 34.92 32.41 50.47
CA PHE A 375 34.60 31.54 49.34
C PHE A 375 33.33 31.99 48.64
N LEU A 376 32.26 32.24 49.39
CA LEU A 376 31.01 32.77 48.84
C LEU A 376 31.21 34.15 48.21
N ALA A 377 32.02 35.02 48.81
CA ALA A 377 32.35 36.30 48.22
C ALA A 377 33.11 36.14 46.89
N SER A 378 34.17 35.31 46.86
CA SER A 378 34.93 35.02 45.63
C SER A 378 34.06 34.34 44.55
N ALA A 379 33.17 33.43 44.95
CA ALA A 379 32.24 32.77 44.04
C ALA A 379 31.22 33.77 43.49
N ASN A 380 30.65 34.64 44.33
CA ASN A 380 29.73 35.67 43.90
C ASN A 380 30.41 36.69 42.96
N ASP A 381 31.65 37.08 43.26
CA ASP A 381 32.44 37.96 42.39
C ASP A 381 32.73 37.28 41.04
N GLY A 382 32.90 35.95 41.03
CA GLY A 382 33.13 35.17 39.81
C GLY A 382 31.88 34.93 38.96
N PHE A 383 30.79 34.47 39.57
CA PHE A 383 29.55 34.15 38.86
C PHE A 383 28.65 35.36 38.60
N GLY A 384 28.77 36.42 39.40
CA GLY A 384 27.92 37.62 39.30
C GLY A 384 28.40 38.64 38.26
N GLN A 385 29.56 38.41 37.63
CA GLN A 385 30.23 39.34 36.71
C GLN A 385 30.44 40.76 37.28
N SER A 386 30.34 40.93 38.60
CA SER A 386 30.47 42.23 39.25
C SER A 386 31.86 42.37 39.84
N VAL A 387 32.72 43.12 39.15
CA VAL A 387 33.99 43.58 39.74
C VAL A 387 33.67 44.76 40.64
N GLU A 388 33.50 44.53 41.93
CA GLU A 388 33.39 45.63 42.90
C GLU A 388 34.74 46.36 43.00
N PHE A 389 34.72 47.67 42.73
CA PHE A 389 35.93 48.49 42.80
C PHE A 389 36.25 48.85 44.26
N ASP A 390 37.01 47.97 44.94
CA ASP A 390 37.50 48.22 46.29
C ASP A 390 38.74 49.13 46.26
N MET A 391 38.53 50.45 46.34
CA MET A 391 39.62 51.44 46.38
C MET A 391 40.58 51.23 47.56
N ALA A 392 40.07 50.75 48.70
CA ALA A 392 40.81 50.61 49.96
C ALA A 392 41.63 49.30 50.06
N SER A 393 41.56 48.43 49.05
CA SER A 393 42.31 47.17 49.03
C SER A 393 43.82 47.37 48.75
N THR A 394 44.65 46.52 49.37
CA THR A 394 46.10 46.46 49.12
C THR A 394 46.41 46.08 47.67
N LEU A 395 47.55 46.54 47.13
CA LEU A 395 47.99 46.22 45.76
C LEU A 395 48.02 44.70 45.48
N SER A 396 48.50 43.88 46.43
CA SER A 396 48.56 42.42 46.28
C SER A 396 47.18 41.79 46.09
N LYS A 397 46.17 42.26 46.84
CA LYS A 397 44.79 41.81 46.69
C LYS A 397 44.18 42.27 45.36
N LYS A 398 44.49 43.50 44.92
CA LYS A 398 44.06 44.00 43.60
C LYS A 398 44.63 43.15 42.48
N LEU A 399 45.91 42.77 42.56
CA LEU A 399 46.56 41.90 41.57
C LEU A 399 45.97 40.48 41.58
N LEU A 400 45.69 39.92 42.76
CA LEU A 400 45.04 38.61 42.91
C LEU A 400 43.64 38.61 42.29
N ASN A 401 42.81 39.60 42.63
CA ASN A 401 41.46 39.73 42.10
C ASN A 401 41.49 39.94 40.58
N PHE A 402 42.40 40.79 40.07
CA PHE A 402 42.55 41.01 38.64
C PHE A 402 42.92 39.72 37.90
N GLY A 403 43.90 38.96 38.39
CA GLY A 403 44.31 37.69 37.79
C GLY A 403 43.20 36.63 37.81
N PHE A 404 42.45 36.56 38.92
CA PHE A 404 41.30 35.66 39.03
C PHE A 404 40.15 36.05 38.09
N SER A 405 39.80 37.34 38.02
CA SER A 405 38.79 37.85 37.09
C SER A 405 39.18 37.61 35.62
N PHE A 406 40.46 37.76 35.27
CA PHE A 406 40.96 37.46 33.93
C PHE A 406 40.84 35.97 33.58
N LEU A 407 41.11 35.08 34.54
CA LEU A 407 40.91 33.64 34.36
C LEU A 407 39.44 33.30 34.15
N ILE A 408 38.53 33.87 34.94
CA ILE A 408 37.08 33.65 34.81
C ILE A 408 36.57 34.13 33.45
N LEU A 409 36.97 35.34 33.02
CA LEU A 409 36.56 35.88 31.72
C LEU A 409 36.95 34.94 30.56
N HIS A 410 38.15 34.38 30.60
CA HIS A 410 38.56 33.41 29.59
C HIS A 410 37.76 32.11 29.61
N VAL A 411 37.36 31.65 30.80
CA VAL A 411 36.55 30.44 30.96
C VAL A 411 35.12 30.68 30.45
N ASP A 412 34.53 31.83 30.78
CA ASP A 412 33.18 32.21 30.34
C ASP A 412 33.11 32.40 28.81
N ASP A 413 34.11 33.07 28.22
CA ASP A 413 34.19 33.24 26.76
C ASP A 413 34.34 31.90 26.05
N ALA A 414 35.16 30.99 26.59
CA ALA A 414 35.32 29.64 26.06
C ALA A 414 34.04 28.82 26.20
N ASP A 415 33.32 28.94 27.33
CA ASP A 415 32.03 28.28 27.54
C ASP A 415 31.01 28.73 26.52
N PHE A 416 30.88 30.04 26.33
CA PHE A 416 29.92 30.61 25.40
C PHE A 416 30.13 30.11 23.96
N ILE A 417 31.40 30.07 23.50
CA ILE A 417 31.75 29.55 22.17
C ILE A 417 31.44 28.06 22.05
N LEU A 418 31.79 27.26 23.05
CA LEU A 418 31.54 25.81 23.05
C LEU A 418 30.03 25.51 23.08
N LEU A 419 29.28 26.20 23.92
CA LEU A 419 27.84 26.06 24.03
C LEU A 419 27.14 26.43 22.71
N LEU A 420 27.53 27.55 22.09
CA LEU A 420 27.03 27.92 20.77
C LEU A 420 27.34 26.86 19.72
N SER A 421 28.58 26.34 19.69
CA SER A 421 28.96 25.28 18.74
C SER A 421 28.14 24.00 18.93
N PHE A 422 27.87 23.62 20.18
CA PHE A 422 27.06 22.45 20.52
C PHE A 422 25.60 22.61 20.05
N PHE A 423 25.00 23.78 20.24
CA PHE A 423 23.64 24.06 19.76
C PHE A 423 23.54 24.12 18.23
N VAL A 424 24.56 24.67 17.57
CA VAL A 424 24.60 24.74 16.10
C VAL A 424 24.75 23.35 15.48
N VAL A 425 25.63 22.50 16.02
CA VAL A 425 25.82 21.12 15.53
C VAL A 425 24.58 20.27 15.81
N SER A 426 24.00 20.36 17.02
CA SER A 426 22.82 19.57 17.39
C SER A 426 21.58 19.86 16.53
N ARG A 427 21.48 21.07 15.93
CA ARG A 427 20.40 21.38 14.98
C ARG A 427 20.62 20.78 13.60
N LYS A 428 21.87 20.56 13.19
CA LYS A 428 22.18 20.05 11.85
C LYS A 428 21.75 18.59 11.71
N ASP A 429 21.99 17.79 12.76
CA ASP A 429 21.58 16.39 12.81
C ASP A 429 20.05 16.23 12.85
N SER A 430 19.32 17.17 13.44
CA SER A 430 17.86 17.16 13.43
C SER A 430 17.23 17.59 12.08
N SER A 431 18.00 18.21 11.18
CA SER A 431 17.50 18.77 9.91
C SER A 431 17.90 17.91 8.71
N SER A 432 19.08 17.27 8.74
CA SER A 432 19.52 16.36 7.68
C SER A 432 18.71 15.07 7.59
N ASP A 433 18.00 14.69 8.66
CA ASP A 433 17.19 13.47 8.69
C ASP A 433 15.76 13.66 8.12
N CYS A 434 15.38 14.88 7.73
CA CYS A 434 14.03 15.18 7.19
C CYS A 434 13.98 15.42 5.66
N CYS A 435 15.12 15.55 4.98
CA CYS A 435 15.17 15.94 3.55
C CYS A 435 15.93 14.95 2.65
N MET A 436 15.89 13.65 2.96
CA MET A 436 16.10 12.59 1.97
C MET A 436 14.89 11.65 1.98
N ALA A 437 13.86 12.06 1.25
CA ALA A 437 12.84 11.18 0.70
C ALA A 437 12.44 11.75 -0.67
#